data_AF-A0A3M2DMA1-F1
#
_entry.id   AF-A0A3M2DMA1-F1
#
_cell.length_a   1.000
_cell.length_b   1.000
_cell.length_c   1.000
_cell.angle_alpha   90.00
_cell.angle_beta   90.00
_cell.angle_gamma   90.00
#
_symmetry.space_group_name_H-M   'P 1'
#
loop_
_entity.id
_entity.type
_entity.pdbx_description
1 polymer ?
#
loop_
_entity_poly.entity_id
_entity_poly.type
_entity_poly.pdbx_seq_one_letter_code
_entity_poly.pdbx_strand_id
1 'polypeptide(L)'
;MARDPVPGGRAGVRGRVRRSGRVGGHVLLRARDPGADAGGQRGRPALRPGRVRAVLRRLAHAGGRRLPDRQRGAGVVVADPGAARGFAGAGRAGGRAAVTRVGAARAWSVAGVVAGLALAAAGLAGAPVRGGVPDGAVAVVGGTPILRSDYDRALAAVAGARRDVDDGVRRKVLDRLIDEELLVQRGLELGLAERDPRVRADLGAAVIDLVTARAEAAPPSEADLRAFYADHRDEFARPPLIHVRQRFFRAADAAQPSPPPVPVPDAPIPLSRLADLLGPTAARAAAAAPVGATTARVRSALGWHELTVVDRRERDIPPYADIADEVAAAYRRRAGERALRAFLDRARARAGVQVQLP
;
A
#
# COMPACT_ATOMS: atom_id res chain seq x y z
N MET A 1 82.61 21.60 5.18
CA MET A 1 83.24 20.74 6.23
C MET A 1 82.13 19.98 6.95
N ALA A 2 82.03 18.67 6.69
CA ALA A 2 82.12 17.57 7.67
C ALA A 2 80.84 17.42 8.54
N ARG A 3 79.89 16.52 8.20
CA ARG A 3 79.76 15.06 8.45
C ARG A 3 79.15 14.69 9.83
N ASP A 4 77.92 14.15 9.77
CA ASP A 4 77.34 12.99 10.51
C ASP A 4 77.20 13.02 12.06
N PRO A 5 76.46 12.09 12.73
CA PRO A 5 75.56 11.01 12.23
C PRO A 5 74.19 10.85 12.96
N VAL A 6 73.37 9.96 12.40
CA VAL A 6 72.19 9.27 12.96
C VAL A 6 72.56 8.30 14.10
N PRO A 7 71.62 7.96 15.02
CA PRO A 7 71.52 6.58 15.47
C PRO A 7 70.11 6.00 15.40
N GLY A 8 70.04 4.74 14.97
CA GLY A 8 68.85 3.90 15.01
C GLY A 8 68.63 3.25 16.37
N GLY A 9 67.39 2.85 16.63
CA GLY A 9 67.01 2.04 17.79
C GLY A 9 65.83 1.15 17.45
N ARG A 10 66.06 -0.16 17.34
CA ARG A 10 65.03 -1.20 17.33
C ARG A 10 64.59 -1.46 18.77
N ALA A 11 63.29 -1.52 19.02
CA ALA A 11 62.72 -2.18 20.20
C ALA A 11 61.41 -2.85 19.80
N GLY A 12 61.38 -4.19 19.87
CA GLY A 12 60.15 -4.96 19.77
C GLY A 12 59.51 -5.09 21.15
N VAL A 13 58.18 -5.03 21.22
CA VAL A 13 57.41 -5.51 22.38
C VAL A 13 56.12 -6.15 21.90
N ARG A 14 55.95 -7.42 22.29
CA ARG A 14 54.71 -8.19 22.22
C ARG A 14 53.66 -7.61 23.16
N GLY A 15 52.39 -7.65 22.76
CA GLY A 15 51.35 -8.07 23.70
C GLY A 15 49.99 -7.37 23.61
N ARG A 16 48.98 -8.24 23.65
CA ARG A 16 47.66 -8.11 24.28
C ARG A 16 46.48 -7.68 23.41
N VAL A 17 45.73 -8.71 23.04
CA VAL A 17 44.28 -8.80 22.91
C VAL A 17 43.55 -7.89 23.91
N ARG A 18 42.64 -7.05 23.38
CA ARG A 18 41.43 -6.62 24.08
C ARG A 18 40.23 -6.65 23.14
N ARG A 19 39.27 -7.53 23.46
CA ARG A 19 37.87 -7.41 23.09
C ARG A 19 37.26 -6.23 23.87
N SER A 20 36.65 -5.31 23.15
CA SER A 20 35.54 -4.44 23.61
C SER A 20 34.92 -3.86 22.34
N GLY A 21 33.63 -3.74 22.13
CA GLY A 21 32.44 -3.90 22.95
C GLY A 21 31.32 -3.47 22.02
N ARG A 22 30.25 -4.26 21.95
CA ARG A 22 29.02 -3.88 21.25
C ARG A 22 28.45 -2.66 21.96
N VAL A 23 28.39 -1.53 21.28
CA VAL A 23 27.57 -0.39 21.69
C VAL A 23 26.46 -0.25 20.67
N GLY A 24 25.24 -0.55 21.11
CA GLY A 24 24.03 -0.24 20.37
C GLY A 24 23.82 1.26 20.34
N GLY A 25 23.73 1.82 19.14
CA GLY A 25 23.30 3.20 18.91
C GLY A 25 21.93 3.20 18.26
N HIS A 26 20.91 3.55 19.04
CA HIS A 26 19.64 4.00 18.52
C HIS A 26 19.87 5.25 17.66
N VAL A 27 19.45 5.20 16.39
CA VAL A 27 19.32 6.41 15.56
C VAL A 27 17.85 6.61 15.26
N LEU A 28 17.36 7.70 15.82
CA LEU A 28 16.03 8.27 15.71
C LEU A 28 15.67 8.52 14.25
N LEU A 29 14.46 8.09 13.87
CA LEU A 29 13.79 8.46 12.63
C LEU A 29 13.61 9.99 12.62
N ARG A 30 14.42 10.69 11.81
CA ARG A 30 14.16 12.09 11.46
C ARG A 30 13.00 12.17 10.48
N ALA A 31 12.15 13.16 10.74
CA ALA A 31 11.05 13.59 9.90
C ALA A 31 11.53 13.91 8.47
N ARG A 32 10.76 13.45 7.48
CA ARG A 32 10.86 13.91 6.10
C ARG A 32 10.01 15.17 5.96
N ASP A 33 10.66 16.28 5.61
CA ASP A 33 9.98 17.47 5.12
C ASP A 33 9.42 17.24 3.69
N PRO A 34 8.32 17.92 3.33
CA PRO A 34 7.62 17.76 2.07
C PRO A 34 8.17 18.73 1.02
N GLY A 35 8.52 18.23 -0.16
CA GLY A 35 8.81 19.09 -1.31
C GLY A 35 9.96 18.61 -2.16
N ALA A 36 9.72 17.57 -2.95
CA ALA A 36 10.41 17.35 -4.22
C ALA A 36 9.71 16.20 -4.94
N ASP A 37 8.94 16.50 -5.99
CA ASP A 37 8.86 15.61 -7.16
C ASP A 37 8.45 16.46 -8.37
N ALA A 38 9.48 16.85 -9.11
CA ALA A 38 9.34 17.38 -10.46
C ALA A 38 9.18 16.23 -11.45
N GLY A 39 8.32 16.46 -12.45
CA GLY A 39 7.92 15.52 -13.48
C GLY A 39 9.05 14.70 -14.09
N GLY A 40 8.90 13.38 -13.98
CA GLY A 40 9.49 12.41 -14.86
C GLY A 40 8.38 11.45 -15.29
N GLN A 41 7.96 11.52 -16.55
CA GLN A 41 7.12 10.51 -17.17
C GLN A 41 7.86 9.16 -17.13
N ARG A 42 7.66 8.42 -16.06
CA ARG A 42 7.83 6.97 -16.05
C ARG A 42 6.45 6.40 -16.26
N GLY A 43 6.19 5.93 -17.48
CA GLY A 43 5.03 5.10 -17.77
C GLY A 43 4.92 4.03 -16.69
N ARG A 44 3.90 4.14 -15.85
CA ARG A 44 3.58 3.12 -14.86
C ARG A 44 3.30 1.85 -15.66
N PRO A 45 3.96 0.72 -15.37
CA PRO A 45 3.63 -0.52 -16.04
C PRO A 45 2.17 -0.83 -15.70
N ALA A 46 1.37 -1.11 -16.73
CA ALA A 46 0.07 -1.72 -16.57
C ALA A 46 0.20 -2.90 -15.59
N LEU A 47 -0.72 -2.95 -14.61
CA LEU A 47 -0.84 -4.03 -13.66
C LEU A 47 -0.80 -5.36 -14.42
N ARG A 48 0.34 -6.06 -14.32
CA ARG A 48 0.52 -7.35 -14.97
C ARG A 48 -0.38 -8.38 -14.26
N PRO A 49 -1.27 -9.09 -14.98
CA PRO A 49 -2.01 -10.20 -14.40
C PRO A 49 -1.03 -11.37 -14.24
N GLY A 50 -0.42 -11.50 -13.06
CA GLY A 50 0.69 -12.44 -12.92
C GLY A 50 1.26 -12.60 -11.53
N ARG A 51 0.44 -12.79 -10.50
CA ARG A 51 0.93 -13.22 -9.17
C ARG A 51 0.13 -14.31 -8.45
N VAL A 52 -0.74 -15.04 -9.15
CA VAL A 52 -1.30 -16.31 -8.64
C VAL A 52 -0.45 -17.53 -9.08
N ARG A 53 0.45 -17.34 -10.06
CA ARG A 53 1.23 -18.43 -10.65
C ARG A 53 2.45 -18.91 -9.83
N ALA A 54 2.80 -18.21 -8.75
CA ALA A 54 3.99 -18.52 -7.93
C ALA A 54 3.70 -19.42 -6.71
N VAL A 55 2.45 -19.45 -6.22
CA VAL A 55 2.08 -20.26 -5.05
C VAL A 55 1.86 -21.73 -5.42
N LEU A 56 1.42 -22.02 -6.65
CA LEU A 56 1.13 -23.39 -7.09
C LEU A 56 2.32 -24.18 -7.66
N ARG A 57 3.50 -23.56 -7.85
CA ARG A 57 4.71 -24.28 -8.31
C ARG A 57 5.51 -24.97 -7.20
N ARG A 58 5.15 -24.79 -5.92
CA ARG A 58 5.83 -25.42 -4.77
C ARG A 58 5.15 -26.67 -4.20
N LEU A 59 4.00 -27.08 -4.74
CA LEU A 59 3.28 -28.28 -4.28
C LEU A 59 3.33 -29.46 -5.27
N ALA A 60 4.05 -29.34 -6.38
CA ALA A 60 4.12 -30.38 -7.39
C ALA A 60 5.14 -31.51 -7.11
N HIS A 61 5.93 -31.44 -6.02
CA HIS A 61 6.90 -32.50 -5.66
C HIS A 61 6.85 -32.83 -4.16
N ALA A 62 5.79 -33.53 -3.75
CA ALA A 62 5.80 -34.35 -2.54
C ALA A 62 4.89 -35.56 -2.77
N GLY A 63 5.30 -36.42 -3.70
CA GLY A 63 4.68 -37.71 -3.91
C GLY A 63 5.03 -38.67 -2.78
N GLY A 64 3.98 -39.25 -2.18
CA GLY A 64 3.94 -40.64 -1.75
C GLY A 64 4.66 -41.01 -0.46
N ARG A 65 3.94 -40.98 0.67
CA ARG A 65 3.99 -42.05 1.70
C ARG A 65 2.60 -42.23 2.34
N ARG A 66 2.01 -43.41 2.16
CA ARG A 66 0.93 -43.93 3.01
C ARG A 66 1.53 -44.35 4.36
N LEU A 67 0.73 -44.29 5.44
CA LEU A 67 0.68 -45.16 6.64
C LEU A 67 -0.24 -44.48 7.71
N PRO A 68 -0.74 -45.17 8.77
CA PRO A 68 -2.05 -45.83 8.81
C PRO A 68 -2.97 -45.33 9.96
N ASP A 69 -4.17 -45.91 10.05
CA ASP A 69 -5.13 -45.69 11.15
C ASP A 69 -4.67 -46.30 12.50
N ARG A 70 -5.11 -45.62 13.58
CA ARG A 70 -5.09 -45.94 15.03
C ARG A 70 -3.88 -45.48 15.84
N GLN A 71 -4.11 -44.49 16.71
CA GLN A 71 -4.16 -44.59 18.19
C GLN A 71 -4.36 -43.18 18.77
N ARG A 72 -5.50 -42.90 19.41
CA ARG A 72 -5.69 -42.77 20.87
C ARG A 72 -4.70 -41.84 21.61
N GLY A 73 -5.25 -40.78 22.19
CA GLY A 73 -4.91 -40.36 23.56
C GLY A 73 -3.97 -39.16 23.70
N ALA A 74 -4.53 -37.97 23.89
CA ALA A 74 -4.00 -36.95 24.80
C ALA A 74 -5.15 -35.97 25.13
N GLY A 75 -5.51 -35.89 26.41
CA GLY A 75 -6.64 -35.10 26.91
C GLY A 75 -6.25 -33.66 27.29
N VAL A 76 -7.01 -33.13 28.27
CA VAL A 76 -6.76 -31.92 29.10
C VAL A 76 -7.39 -30.65 28.49
N VAL A 77 -8.21 -29.79 29.15
CA VAL A 77 -8.68 -29.56 30.53
C VAL A 77 -10.19 -29.21 30.50
N VAL A 78 -10.97 -29.68 31.48
CA VAL A 78 -12.28 -29.11 31.85
C VAL A 78 -12.05 -28.12 32.97
N ALA A 79 -12.46 -26.86 32.79
CA ALA A 79 -12.53 -25.87 33.86
C ALA A 79 -13.98 -25.72 34.31
N ASP A 80 -14.21 -26.07 35.57
CA ASP A 80 -15.44 -25.96 36.33
C ASP A 80 -15.41 -24.62 37.12
N PRO A 81 -16.40 -23.71 37.00
CA PRO A 81 -16.54 -22.60 37.92
C PRO A 81 -17.43 -23.01 39.10
N GLY A 82 -16.80 -23.66 40.08
CA GLY A 82 -17.39 -23.95 41.38
C GLY A 82 -17.14 -22.84 42.41
N ALA A 83 -18.24 -22.22 42.86
CA ALA A 83 -18.51 -21.80 44.23
C ALA A 83 -17.65 -20.71 44.90
N ALA A 84 -18.23 -19.50 44.98
CA ALA A 84 -18.08 -18.64 46.14
C ALA A 84 -19.15 -19.01 47.19
N ARG A 85 -18.73 -19.68 48.27
CA ARG A 85 -19.36 -19.65 49.61
C ARG A 85 -18.32 -18.96 50.51
N GLY A 86 -18.64 -18.21 51.54
CA GLY A 86 -19.89 -17.91 52.22
C GLY A 86 -19.50 -17.32 53.58
N PHE A 87 -20.12 -16.20 53.94
CA PHE A 87 -20.05 -15.65 55.29
C PHE A 87 -20.89 -16.54 56.23
N ALA A 88 -20.32 -16.90 57.38
CA ALA A 88 -21.02 -17.60 58.44
C ALA A 88 -21.77 -16.59 59.32
N GLY A 89 -23.06 -16.85 59.55
CA GLY A 89 -23.89 -16.16 60.53
C GLY A 89 -25.03 -17.08 60.94
N ALA A 90 -24.93 -17.64 62.14
CA ALA A 90 -25.91 -18.54 62.73
C ALA A 90 -27.15 -17.77 63.22
N GLY A 91 -28.34 -18.32 62.98
CA GLY A 91 -29.60 -17.79 63.51
C GLY A 91 -30.77 -18.73 63.20
N ARG A 92 -31.42 -19.23 64.25
CA ARG A 92 -32.40 -20.31 64.26
C ARG A 92 -33.79 -19.93 63.74
N ALA A 93 -34.47 -20.97 63.24
CA ALA A 93 -35.87 -21.36 63.45
C ALA A 93 -37.02 -20.56 62.77
N GLY A 94 -37.84 -21.33 62.07
CA GLY A 94 -39.30 -21.17 62.07
C GLY A 94 -39.94 -21.01 60.70
N GLY A 95 -40.85 -21.91 60.34
CA GLY A 95 -41.97 -21.56 59.46
C GLY A 95 -42.19 -22.43 58.23
N ARG A 96 -42.91 -23.54 58.44
CA ARG A 96 -44.01 -24.10 57.64
C ARG A 96 -43.81 -24.28 56.12
N ALA A 97 -43.87 -25.56 55.75
CA ALA A 97 -44.17 -26.07 54.43
C ALA A 97 -45.45 -25.45 53.83
N ALA A 98 -45.33 -24.96 52.60
CA ALA A 98 -46.45 -24.83 51.67
C ALA A 98 -46.13 -25.72 50.46
N VAL A 99 -46.65 -26.95 50.47
CA VAL A 99 -46.68 -27.81 49.30
C VAL A 99 -47.81 -27.32 48.41
N THR A 100 -47.51 -26.44 47.47
CA THR A 100 -48.43 -26.15 46.36
C THR A 100 -48.27 -27.24 45.30
N ARG A 101 -49.32 -28.03 45.14
CA ARG A 101 -49.52 -28.93 44.00
C ARG A 101 -49.45 -28.12 42.70
N VAL A 102 -48.44 -28.39 41.87
CA VAL A 102 -48.45 -28.01 40.45
C VAL A 102 -48.48 -29.29 39.62
N GLY A 103 -49.64 -29.93 39.62
CA GLY A 103 -50.02 -30.88 38.58
C GLY A 103 -50.52 -30.12 37.36
N ALA A 104 -50.17 -30.61 36.18
CA ALA A 104 -50.62 -30.13 34.86
C ALA A 104 -49.88 -28.97 34.17
N ALA A 105 -48.73 -28.49 34.67
CA ALA A 105 -47.90 -27.51 33.91
C ALA A 105 -46.68 -28.12 33.20
N ARG A 106 -46.38 -29.41 33.39
CA ARG A 106 -45.18 -30.07 32.82
C ARG A 106 -45.38 -30.73 31.46
N ALA A 107 -46.61 -31.07 31.09
CA ALA A 107 -46.89 -31.76 29.82
C ALA A 107 -46.78 -30.81 28.60
N TRP A 108 -47.10 -29.53 28.77
CA TRP A 108 -47.10 -28.56 27.68
C TRP A 108 -45.68 -28.05 27.37
N SER A 109 -44.75 -28.12 28.33
CA SER A 109 -43.36 -27.70 28.15
C SER A 109 -42.54 -28.71 27.32
N VAL A 110 -42.80 -30.02 27.46
CA VAL A 110 -42.09 -31.06 26.71
C VAL A 110 -42.53 -31.08 25.24
N ALA A 111 -43.83 -30.90 24.98
CA ALA A 111 -44.36 -30.81 23.63
C ALA A 111 -43.77 -29.60 22.87
N GLY A 112 -43.64 -28.44 23.54
CA GLY A 112 -43.02 -27.25 22.97
C GLY A 112 -41.54 -27.43 22.63
N VAL A 113 -40.76 -28.10 23.49
CA VAL A 113 -39.34 -28.40 23.23
C VAL A 113 -39.17 -29.38 22.07
N VAL A 114 -39.99 -30.43 22.00
CA VAL A 114 -39.93 -31.40 20.89
C VAL A 114 -40.34 -30.76 19.57
N ALA A 115 -41.40 -29.95 19.57
CA ALA A 115 -41.82 -29.20 18.38
C ALA A 115 -40.75 -28.18 17.95
N GLY A 116 -40.13 -27.48 18.91
CA GLY A 116 -39.02 -26.56 18.67
C GLY A 116 -37.78 -27.26 18.11
N LEU A 117 -37.40 -28.42 18.65
CA LEU A 117 -36.29 -29.24 18.13
C LEU A 117 -36.60 -29.82 16.75
N ALA A 118 -37.84 -30.22 16.48
CA ALA A 118 -38.25 -30.72 15.17
C ALA A 118 -38.22 -29.61 14.10
N LEU A 119 -38.67 -28.40 14.44
CA LEU A 119 -38.57 -27.22 13.57
C LEU A 119 -37.11 -26.79 13.37
N ALA A 120 -36.27 -26.84 14.41
CA ALA A 120 -34.84 -26.57 14.29
C ALA A 120 -34.12 -27.63 13.43
N ALA A 121 -34.48 -28.91 13.58
CA ALA A 121 -33.95 -30.00 12.76
C ALA A 121 -34.41 -29.89 11.29
N ALA A 122 -35.66 -29.45 11.05
CA ALA A 122 -36.17 -29.17 9.71
C ALA A 122 -35.52 -27.91 9.08
N GLY A 123 -35.13 -26.92 9.89
CA GLY A 123 -34.37 -25.74 9.46
C GLY A 123 -32.87 -26.01 9.22
N LEU A 124 -32.29 -26.99 9.95
CA LEU A 124 -30.90 -27.46 9.76
C LEU A 124 -30.76 -28.45 8.61
N ALA A 125 -31.86 -29.13 8.23
CA ALA A 125 -31.99 -29.82 6.95
C ALA A 125 -32.22 -28.80 5.83
N GLY A 126 -31.30 -27.85 5.68
CA GLY A 126 -31.25 -26.93 4.55
C GLY A 126 -31.18 -27.74 3.27
N ALA A 127 -32.33 -27.89 2.60
CA ALA A 127 -32.34 -28.35 1.23
C ALA A 127 -31.39 -27.42 0.44
N PRO A 128 -30.45 -27.95 -0.36
CA PRO A 128 -29.68 -27.10 -1.25
C PRO A 128 -30.69 -26.31 -2.07
N VAL A 129 -30.58 -24.98 -2.04
CA VAL A 129 -31.42 -24.09 -2.83
C VAL A 129 -31.25 -24.53 -4.29
N ARG A 130 -32.18 -25.32 -4.80
CA ARG A 130 -32.30 -25.64 -6.23
C ARG A 130 -32.93 -24.42 -6.92
N GLY A 131 -32.28 -23.27 -6.78
CA GLY A 131 -32.51 -22.12 -7.63
C GLY A 131 -31.67 -22.32 -8.88
N GLY A 132 -32.26 -22.19 -10.06
CA GLY A 132 -31.49 -22.10 -11.30
C GLY A 132 -30.51 -20.92 -11.26
N VAL A 133 -29.59 -20.88 -12.21
CA VAL A 133 -28.68 -19.73 -12.34
C VAL A 133 -29.51 -18.47 -12.59
N PRO A 134 -29.41 -17.43 -11.74
CA PRO A 134 -30.15 -16.18 -11.92
C PRO A 134 -29.83 -15.48 -13.24
N ASP A 135 -30.76 -14.66 -13.71
CA ASP A 135 -30.54 -13.83 -14.89
C ASP A 135 -29.31 -12.92 -14.70
N GLY A 136 -28.41 -12.94 -15.69
CA GLY A 136 -27.14 -12.20 -15.64
C GLY A 136 -25.98 -12.92 -14.95
N ALA A 137 -26.19 -14.11 -14.39
CA ALA A 137 -25.14 -14.99 -13.90
C ALA A 137 -24.84 -16.13 -14.91
N VAL A 138 -23.64 -16.72 -14.79
CA VAL A 138 -23.23 -17.91 -15.57
C VAL A 138 -23.09 -19.16 -14.71
N ALA A 139 -22.95 -19.00 -13.39
CA ALA A 139 -22.91 -20.07 -12.42
C ALA A 139 -23.26 -19.54 -11.02
N VAL A 140 -23.49 -20.43 -10.06
CA VAL A 140 -23.69 -20.11 -8.64
C VAL A 140 -22.84 -21.05 -7.80
N VAL A 141 -22.06 -20.52 -6.86
CA VAL A 141 -21.16 -21.27 -5.97
C VAL A 141 -21.50 -20.94 -4.52
N GLY A 142 -22.01 -21.91 -3.76
CA GLY A 142 -22.37 -21.68 -2.34
C GLY A 142 -23.45 -20.62 -2.13
N GLY A 143 -24.28 -20.34 -3.14
CA GLY A 143 -25.26 -19.25 -3.13
C GLY A 143 -24.75 -17.91 -3.70
N THR A 144 -23.44 -17.77 -3.94
CA THR A 144 -22.86 -16.59 -4.59
C THR A 144 -22.92 -16.73 -6.12
N PRO A 145 -23.56 -15.79 -6.85
CA PRO A 145 -23.60 -15.83 -8.31
C PRO A 145 -22.26 -15.39 -8.93
N ILE A 146 -21.78 -16.13 -9.93
CA ILE A 146 -20.70 -15.69 -10.81
C ILE A 146 -21.34 -14.90 -11.96
N LEU A 147 -21.08 -13.59 -12.00
CA LEU A 147 -21.71 -12.68 -12.95
C LEU A 147 -21.20 -12.90 -14.39
N ARG A 148 -22.09 -12.73 -15.37
CA ARG A 148 -21.74 -12.75 -16.79
C ARG A 148 -20.68 -11.69 -17.14
N SER A 149 -20.75 -10.51 -16.53
CA SER A 149 -19.75 -9.45 -16.72
C SER A 149 -18.34 -9.85 -16.30
N ASP A 150 -18.20 -10.67 -15.25
CA ASP A 150 -16.90 -11.14 -14.78
C ASP A 150 -16.38 -12.28 -15.66
N TYR A 151 -17.30 -13.15 -16.10
CA TYR A 151 -17.00 -14.16 -17.11
C TYR A 151 -16.50 -13.55 -18.42
N ASP A 152 -17.22 -12.56 -18.97
CA ASP A 152 -16.85 -11.91 -20.23
C ASP A 152 -15.50 -11.18 -20.11
N ARG A 153 -15.22 -10.56 -18.96
CA ARG A 153 -13.93 -9.92 -18.67
C ARG A 153 -12.80 -10.94 -18.59
N ALA A 154 -13.01 -12.05 -17.91
CA ALA A 154 -12.04 -13.14 -17.82
C ALA A 154 -11.79 -13.79 -19.19
N LEU A 155 -12.84 -13.95 -19.98
CA LEU A 155 -12.76 -14.49 -21.35
C LEU A 155 -11.96 -13.55 -22.25
N ALA A 156 -12.23 -12.25 -22.22
CA ALA A 156 -11.48 -11.24 -22.97
C ALA A 156 -9.99 -11.22 -22.59
N ALA A 157 -9.67 -11.38 -21.30
CA ALA A 157 -8.30 -11.43 -20.82
C ALA A 157 -7.52 -12.65 -21.35
N VAL A 158 -8.17 -13.79 -21.58
CA VAL A 158 -7.56 -15.02 -22.12
C VAL A 158 -7.52 -15.02 -23.65
N ALA A 159 -8.58 -14.50 -24.29
CA ALA A 159 -8.70 -14.43 -25.74
C ALA A 159 -7.72 -13.41 -26.35
N GLY A 160 -7.49 -12.28 -25.65
CA GLY A 160 -6.74 -11.16 -26.18
C GLY A 160 -7.46 -10.54 -27.39
N ALA A 161 -6.74 -10.36 -28.51
CA ALA A 161 -7.31 -9.84 -29.76
C ALA A 161 -7.98 -10.92 -30.65
N ARG A 162 -8.03 -12.19 -30.21
CA ARG A 162 -8.65 -13.28 -30.99
C ARG A 162 -10.16 -13.10 -31.05
N ARG A 163 -10.73 -13.27 -32.25
CA ARG A 163 -12.17 -13.14 -32.50
C ARG A 163 -12.94 -14.44 -32.24
N ASP A 164 -12.24 -15.57 -32.26
CA ASP A 164 -12.78 -16.91 -32.08
C ASP A 164 -12.28 -17.51 -30.76
N VAL A 165 -13.22 -17.77 -29.85
CA VAL A 165 -12.95 -18.47 -28.59
C VAL A 165 -13.74 -19.76 -28.59
N ASP A 166 -13.02 -20.88 -28.66
CA ASP A 166 -13.60 -22.22 -28.66
C ASP A 166 -14.29 -22.55 -27.32
N ASP A 167 -15.20 -23.53 -27.36
CA ASP A 167 -15.98 -23.94 -26.20
C ASP A 167 -15.13 -24.56 -25.08
N GLY A 168 -13.95 -25.07 -25.40
CA GLY A 168 -12.99 -25.61 -24.43
C GLY A 168 -12.35 -24.48 -23.61
N VAL A 169 -11.97 -23.38 -24.24
CA VAL A 169 -11.47 -22.17 -23.56
C VAL A 169 -12.57 -21.56 -22.71
N ARG A 170 -13.79 -21.45 -23.25
CA ARG A 170 -14.97 -20.95 -22.51
C ARG A 170 -15.21 -21.73 -21.22
N ARG A 171 -15.16 -23.06 -21.27
CA ARG A 171 -15.28 -23.93 -20.09
C ARG A 171 -14.14 -23.73 -19.10
N LYS A 172 -12.88 -23.74 -19.56
CA LYS A 172 -11.72 -23.51 -18.69
C LYS A 172 -11.76 -22.18 -17.95
N VAL A 173 -12.24 -21.11 -18.59
CA VAL A 173 -12.42 -19.80 -17.95
C VAL A 173 -13.50 -19.87 -16.88
N LEU A 174 -14.63 -20.53 -17.16
CA LEU A 174 -15.70 -20.70 -16.18
C LEU A 174 -15.23 -21.55 -14.98
N ASP A 175 -14.60 -22.70 -15.23
CA ASP A 175 -14.06 -23.58 -14.18
C ASP A 175 -13.07 -22.83 -13.29
N ARG A 176 -12.18 -22.04 -13.89
CA ARG A 176 -11.25 -21.18 -13.16
C ARG A 176 -11.96 -20.19 -12.24
N LEU A 177 -13.05 -19.56 -12.70
CA LEU A 177 -13.82 -18.61 -11.88
C LEU A 177 -14.54 -19.31 -10.72
N ILE A 178 -15.04 -20.52 -10.95
CA ILE A 178 -15.64 -21.36 -9.92
C ILE A 178 -14.59 -21.73 -8.87
N ASP A 179 -13.42 -22.22 -9.30
CA ASP A 179 -12.31 -22.56 -8.39
C ASP A 179 -11.84 -21.34 -7.59
N GLU A 180 -11.75 -20.18 -8.24
CA GLU A 180 -11.38 -18.91 -7.59
C GLU A 180 -12.39 -18.53 -6.50
N GLU A 181 -13.69 -18.62 -6.78
CA GLU A 181 -14.74 -18.36 -5.80
C GLU A 181 -14.71 -19.36 -4.63
N LEU A 182 -14.51 -20.65 -4.90
CA LEU A 182 -14.36 -21.67 -3.84
C LEU A 182 -13.18 -21.37 -2.92
N LEU A 183 -12.05 -20.92 -3.49
CA LEU A 183 -10.87 -20.52 -2.71
C LEU A 183 -11.10 -19.24 -1.91
N VAL A 184 -11.82 -18.26 -2.46
CA VAL A 184 -12.19 -17.03 -1.76
C VAL A 184 -13.10 -17.34 -0.58
N GLN A 185 -14.16 -18.13 -0.78
CA GLN A 185 -15.04 -18.56 0.31
C GLN A 185 -14.25 -19.25 1.42
N ARG A 186 -13.35 -20.18 1.06
CA ARG A 186 -12.50 -20.85 2.04
C ARG A 186 -11.55 -19.89 2.76
N GLY A 187 -10.99 -18.91 2.05
CA GLY A 187 -10.11 -17.90 2.65
C GLY A 187 -10.82 -17.01 3.67
N LEU A 188 -12.08 -16.64 3.39
CA LEU A 188 -12.94 -15.89 4.30
C LEU A 188 -13.33 -16.74 5.53
N GLU A 189 -13.69 -18.00 5.35
CA GLU A 189 -13.97 -18.94 6.46
C GLU A 189 -12.77 -19.11 7.40
N LEU A 190 -11.55 -19.13 6.85
CA LEU A 190 -10.31 -19.22 7.61
C LEU A 190 -9.93 -17.90 8.32
N GLY A 191 -10.66 -16.81 8.08
CA GLY A 191 -10.41 -15.49 8.66
C GLY A 191 -9.14 -14.81 8.12
N LEU A 192 -8.76 -15.11 6.86
CA LEU A 192 -7.56 -14.51 6.26
C LEU A 192 -7.72 -13.00 6.08
N ALA A 193 -8.94 -12.52 5.81
CA ALA A 193 -9.25 -11.10 5.68
C ALA A 193 -9.02 -10.30 6.98
N GLU A 194 -9.09 -10.95 8.15
CA GLU A 194 -8.94 -10.31 9.46
C GLU A 194 -7.56 -10.53 10.07
N ARG A 195 -6.90 -11.64 9.73
CA ARG A 195 -5.67 -12.10 10.41
C ARG A 195 -4.41 -12.02 9.56
N ASP A 196 -4.52 -12.20 8.24
CA ASP A 196 -3.34 -12.15 7.38
C ASP A 196 -3.01 -10.69 6.99
N PRO A 197 -1.83 -10.17 7.32
CA PRO A 197 -1.48 -8.77 7.04
C PRO A 197 -1.45 -8.43 5.54
N ARG A 198 -1.13 -9.39 4.67
CA ARG A 198 -1.08 -9.17 3.22
C ARG A 198 -2.47 -9.09 2.66
N VAL A 199 -3.35 -10.02 3.02
CA VAL A 199 -4.76 -10.00 2.57
C VAL A 199 -5.46 -8.74 3.04
N ARG A 200 -5.22 -8.32 4.30
CA ARG A 200 -5.72 -7.03 4.82
C ARG A 200 -5.25 -5.83 4.02
N ALA A 201 -3.97 -5.79 3.67
CA ALA A 201 -3.41 -4.71 2.87
C ALA A 201 -4.02 -4.68 1.46
N ASP A 202 -4.18 -5.85 0.83
CA ASP A 202 -4.79 -5.98 -0.49
C ASP A 202 -6.27 -5.56 -0.49
N LEU A 203 -7.04 -5.95 0.53
CA LEU A 203 -8.42 -5.49 0.71
C LEU A 203 -8.50 -3.98 0.90
N GLY A 204 -7.63 -3.40 1.74
CA GLY A 204 -7.57 -1.95 1.94
C GLY A 204 -7.24 -1.20 0.65
N ALA A 205 -6.26 -1.68 -0.12
CA ALA A 205 -5.91 -1.11 -1.42
C ALA A 205 -7.06 -1.21 -2.42
N ALA A 206 -7.73 -2.37 -2.52
CA ALA A 206 -8.86 -2.57 -3.42
C ALA A 206 -10.05 -1.63 -3.09
N VAL A 207 -10.33 -1.39 -1.80
CA VAL A 207 -11.37 -0.43 -1.39
C VAL A 207 -10.97 1.00 -1.75
N ILE A 208 -9.71 1.38 -1.55
CA ILE A 208 -9.20 2.70 -1.95
C ILE A 208 -9.38 2.89 -3.47
N ASP A 209 -8.91 1.93 -4.27
CA ASP A 209 -8.98 1.97 -5.72
C ASP A 209 -10.43 2.07 -6.22
N LEU A 210 -11.36 1.32 -5.61
CA LEU A 210 -12.77 1.38 -5.95
C LEU A 210 -13.38 2.77 -5.68
N VAL A 211 -13.07 3.37 -4.53
CA VAL A 211 -13.60 4.67 -4.14
C VAL A 211 -13.05 5.79 -5.00
N THR A 212 -11.74 5.79 -5.28
CA THR A 212 -11.10 6.80 -6.11
C THR A 212 -11.52 6.68 -7.57
N ALA A 213 -11.53 5.47 -8.14
CA ALA A 213 -11.91 5.23 -9.53
C ALA A 213 -13.34 5.70 -9.85
N ARG A 214 -14.29 5.48 -8.93
CA ARG A 214 -15.67 5.95 -9.11
C ARG A 214 -15.76 7.47 -9.20
N ALA A 215 -14.99 8.19 -8.38
CA ALA A 215 -14.99 9.65 -8.39
C ALA A 215 -14.24 10.22 -9.61
N GLU A 216 -13.16 9.56 -10.03
CA GLU A 216 -12.39 9.95 -11.22
C GLU A 216 -13.15 9.70 -12.53
N ALA A 217 -14.05 8.71 -12.57
CA ALA A 217 -14.83 8.38 -13.76
C ALA A 217 -15.92 9.42 -14.09
N ALA A 218 -16.31 10.28 -13.15
CA ALA A 218 -17.30 11.32 -13.41
C ALA A 218 -16.71 12.40 -14.35
N PRO A 219 -17.31 12.65 -15.53
CA PRO A 219 -16.80 13.66 -16.45
C PRO A 219 -16.99 15.05 -15.83
N PRO A 220 -15.91 15.84 -15.67
CA PRO A 220 -16.02 17.21 -15.15
C PRO A 220 -16.68 18.13 -16.18
N SER A 221 -17.46 19.11 -15.72
CA SER A 221 -18.00 20.13 -16.61
C SER A 221 -16.90 21.13 -16.99
N GLU A 222 -17.02 21.73 -18.18
CA GLU A 222 -16.10 22.79 -18.63
C GLU A 222 -16.07 23.99 -17.66
N ALA A 223 -17.20 24.29 -17.02
CA ALA A 223 -17.29 25.33 -15.99
C ALA A 223 -16.46 24.97 -14.75
N ASP A 224 -16.55 23.72 -14.28
CA ASP A 224 -15.77 23.24 -13.13
C ASP A 224 -14.26 23.28 -13.42
N LEU A 225 -13.85 22.91 -14.63
CA LEU A 225 -12.44 22.92 -15.02
C LEU A 225 -11.87 24.33 -15.09
N ARG A 226 -12.64 25.30 -15.62
CA ARG A 226 -12.22 26.70 -15.66
C ARG A 226 -12.13 27.32 -14.27
N ALA A 227 -13.12 27.05 -13.41
CA ALA A 227 -13.09 27.48 -12.02
C ALA A 227 -11.89 26.87 -11.28
N PHE A 228 -11.68 25.56 -11.43
CA PHE A 228 -10.55 24.86 -10.84
C PHE A 228 -9.20 25.42 -11.31
N TYR A 229 -9.04 25.68 -12.62
CA TYR A 229 -7.84 26.31 -13.15
C TYR A 229 -7.63 27.71 -12.55
N ALA A 230 -8.68 28.53 -12.48
CA ALA A 230 -8.59 29.88 -11.92
C ALA A 230 -8.15 29.87 -10.45
N ASP A 231 -8.66 28.92 -9.66
CA ASP A 231 -8.35 28.77 -8.24
C ASP A 231 -6.94 28.19 -7.99
N HIS A 232 -6.37 27.48 -8.96
CA HIS A 232 -5.11 26.72 -8.80
C HIS A 232 -4.05 27.09 -9.85
N ARG A 233 -4.09 28.31 -10.41
CA ARG A 233 -3.21 28.72 -11.52
C ARG A 233 -1.72 28.50 -11.25
N ASP A 234 -1.28 28.71 -10.01
CA ASP A 234 0.12 28.56 -9.64
C ASP A 234 0.60 27.10 -9.68
N GLU A 235 -0.29 26.12 -9.50
CA GLU A 235 0.03 24.69 -9.63
C GLU A 235 0.35 24.30 -11.08
N PHE A 236 -0.15 25.06 -12.06
CA PHE A 236 0.08 24.86 -13.48
C PHE A 236 1.22 25.74 -14.05
N ALA A 237 1.92 26.48 -13.18
CA ALA A 237 3.04 27.30 -13.62
C ALA A 237 4.21 26.42 -14.06
N ARG A 238 4.79 26.71 -15.23
CA ARG A 238 6.05 26.07 -15.62
C ARG A 238 7.18 26.80 -14.90
N PRO A 239 8.10 26.07 -14.24
CA PRO A 239 9.20 26.70 -13.55
C PRO A 239 10.14 27.39 -14.55
N PRO A 240 10.82 28.48 -14.14
CA PRO A 240 11.81 29.11 -14.99
C PRO A 240 12.93 28.12 -15.33
N LEU A 241 13.27 28.05 -16.61
CA LEU A 241 14.34 27.20 -17.12
C LEU A 241 15.54 28.05 -17.52
N ILE A 242 16.73 27.55 -17.22
CA ILE A 242 17.98 28.15 -17.66
C ILE A 242 18.83 27.08 -18.34
N HIS A 243 19.39 27.43 -19.49
CA HIS A 243 20.39 26.61 -20.17
C HIS A 243 21.74 27.30 -20.01
N VAL A 244 22.69 26.62 -19.36
CA VAL A 244 24.04 27.14 -19.14
C VAL A 244 25.09 26.16 -19.66
N ARG A 245 26.18 26.70 -20.19
CA ARG A 245 27.40 25.93 -20.44
C ARG A 245 28.42 26.23 -19.34
N GLN A 246 28.99 25.17 -18.78
CA GLN A 246 29.93 25.26 -17.67
C GLN A 246 31.36 25.13 -18.16
N ARG A 247 32.23 26.04 -17.70
CA ARG A 247 33.67 25.81 -17.61
C ARG A 247 34.07 25.71 -16.13
N PHE A 248 34.77 24.65 -15.76
CA PHE A 248 35.19 24.39 -14.40
C PHE A 248 36.69 24.56 -14.24
N PHE A 249 37.12 25.21 -13.17
CA PHE A 249 38.51 25.40 -12.79
C PHE A 249 38.73 24.83 -11.40
N ARG A 250 39.65 23.87 -11.26
CA ARG A 250 40.00 23.27 -9.97
C ARG A 250 40.74 24.29 -9.09
N ALA A 251 40.47 24.30 -7.78
CA ALA A 251 41.23 25.12 -6.84
C ALA A 251 42.66 24.58 -6.66
N ALA A 252 43.66 25.46 -6.67
CA ALA A 252 45.09 25.09 -6.64
C ALA A 252 45.52 24.41 -5.33
N ASP A 253 44.85 24.71 -4.21
CA ASP A 253 45.24 24.26 -2.87
C ASP A 253 44.53 22.98 -2.40
N ALA A 254 43.94 22.20 -3.32
CA ALA A 254 43.27 20.96 -2.99
C ALA A 254 44.31 19.87 -2.61
N ALA A 255 44.66 19.81 -1.31
CA ALA A 255 45.59 18.83 -0.73
C ALA A 255 45.17 17.36 -0.92
N GLN A 256 43.96 17.11 -1.42
CA GLN A 256 43.43 15.80 -1.78
C GLN A 256 42.82 15.87 -3.19
N PRO A 257 42.87 14.77 -3.98
CA PRO A 257 42.21 14.72 -5.27
C PRO A 257 40.72 15.00 -5.11
N SER A 258 40.27 16.18 -5.53
CA SER A 258 38.86 16.55 -5.49
C SER A 258 38.06 15.63 -6.42
N PRO A 259 36.84 15.21 -6.04
CA PRO A 259 35.99 14.44 -6.92
C PRO A 259 35.78 15.20 -8.25
N PRO A 260 35.58 14.48 -9.37
CA PRO A 260 35.35 15.13 -10.65
C PRO A 260 34.14 16.07 -10.54
N PRO A 261 34.17 17.24 -11.22
CA PRO A 261 33.05 18.16 -11.19
C PRO A 261 31.80 17.47 -11.72
N VAL A 262 30.67 17.69 -11.07
CA VAL A 262 29.38 17.22 -11.57
C VAL A 262 29.10 17.95 -12.89
N PRO A 263 28.93 17.24 -14.01
CA PRO A 263 28.66 17.89 -15.29
C PRO A 263 27.26 18.48 -15.27
N VAL A 264 27.14 19.76 -15.65
CA VAL A 264 25.84 20.36 -15.92
C VAL A 264 25.34 19.84 -17.27
N PRO A 265 24.10 19.32 -17.36
CA PRO A 265 23.52 18.91 -18.64
C PRO A 265 23.48 20.07 -19.63
N ASP A 266 23.81 19.80 -20.90
CA ASP A 266 23.70 20.78 -21.99
C ASP A 266 22.24 20.86 -22.49
N ALA A 267 21.34 21.21 -21.58
CA ALA A 267 19.90 21.32 -21.83
C ALA A 267 19.26 22.33 -20.85
N PRO A 268 18.08 22.89 -21.17
CA PRO A 268 17.33 23.72 -20.24
C PRO A 268 16.96 22.95 -18.96
N ILE A 269 17.36 23.48 -17.80
CA ILE A 269 17.03 22.89 -16.49
C ILE A 269 16.40 23.93 -15.57
N PRO A 270 15.57 23.52 -14.59
CA PRO A 270 15.07 24.42 -13.57
C PRO A 270 16.20 25.08 -12.78
N LEU A 271 16.02 26.34 -12.38
CA LEU A 271 17.02 27.05 -11.57
C LEU A 271 17.32 26.34 -10.24
N SER A 272 16.33 25.67 -9.65
CA SER A 272 16.51 24.85 -8.45
C SER A 272 17.50 23.70 -8.69
N ARG A 273 17.38 22.99 -9.82
CA ARG A 273 18.32 21.92 -10.19
C ARG A 273 19.73 22.48 -10.42
N LEU A 274 19.86 23.67 -11.00
CA LEU A 274 21.18 24.32 -11.13
C LEU A 274 21.79 24.63 -9.74
N ALA A 275 20.96 25.06 -8.79
CA ALA A 275 21.39 25.30 -7.41
C ALA A 275 21.79 24.01 -6.69
N ASP A 276 21.09 22.89 -6.93
CA ASP A 276 21.45 21.58 -6.39
C ASP A 276 22.79 21.08 -6.94
N LEU A 277 23.08 21.33 -8.21
CA LEU A 277 24.30 20.86 -8.89
C LEU A 277 25.52 21.71 -8.57
N LEU A 278 25.38 23.05 -8.56
CA LEU A 278 26.51 23.99 -8.48
C LEU A 278 26.55 24.82 -7.19
N GLY A 279 25.50 24.71 -6.38
CA GLY A 279 25.30 25.53 -5.19
C GLY A 279 24.54 26.85 -5.46
N PRO A 280 23.99 27.46 -4.40
CA PRO A 280 23.09 28.62 -4.52
C PRO A 280 23.80 29.89 -5.04
N THR A 281 25.12 30.02 -4.84
CA THR A 281 25.88 31.19 -5.33
C THR A 281 26.04 31.17 -6.84
N ALA A 282 26.39 30.00 -7.42
CA ALA A 282 26.53 29.83 -8.86
C ALA A 282 25.19 29.97 -9.58
N ALA A 283 24.11 29.40 -9.02
CA ALA A 283 22.77 29.54 -9.58
C ALA A 283 22.30 31.01 -9.58
N ARG A 284 22.52 31.77 -8.50
CA ARG A 284 22.19 33.21 -8.45
C ARG A 284 22.98 34.02 -9.47
N ALA A 285 24.28 33.75 -9.62
CA ALA A 285 25.10 34.42 -10.61
C ALA A 285 24.62 34.15 -12.05
N ALA A 286 24.28 32.90 -12.37
CA ALA A 286 23.72 32.53 -13.67
C ALA A 286 22.34 33.16 -13.91
N ALA A 287 21.50 33.25 -12.88
CA ALA A 287 20.18 33.90 -12.97
C ALA A 287 20.27 35.43 -13.16
N ALA A 288 21.31 36.06 -12.63
CA ALA A 288 21.53 37.50 -12.79
C ALA A 288 22.20 37.87 -14.13
N ALA A 289 22.94 36.94 -14.74
CA ALA A 289 23.62 37.19 -16.01
C ALA A 289 22.63 37.30 -17.20
N PRO A 290 22.85 38.21 -18.16
CA PRO A 290 22.09 38.24 -19.41
C PRO A 290 22.28 36.98 -20.25
N VAL A 291 21.31 36.66 -21.10
CA VAL A 291 21.46 35.60 -22.11
C VAL A 291 22.62 35.96 -23.06
N GLY A 292 23.47 34.99 -23.37
CA GLY A 292 24.72 35.14 -24.12
C GLY A 292 25.92 35.59 -23.28
N ALA A 293 25.71 36.10 -22.07
CA ALA A 293 26.80 36.55 -21.20
C ALA A 293 27.45 35.38 -20.44
N THR A 294 28.72 35.58 -20.09
CA THR A 294 29.48 34.68 -19.24
C THR A 294 29.66 35.31 -17.87
N THR A 295 29.34 34.57 -16.80
CA THR A 295 29.49 35.05 -15.42
C THR A 295 30.97 35.26 -15.07
N ALA A 296 31.26 36.12 -14.10
CA ALA A 296 32.54 36.04 -13.41
C ALA A 296 32.75 34.65 -12.79
N ARG A 297 34.00 34.29 -12.46
CA ARG A 297 34.31 33.01 -11.80
C ARG A 297 33.63 32.94 -10.44
N VAL A 298 32.68 32.03 -10.30
CA VAL A 298 31.93 31.81 -9.05
C VAL A 298 32.55 30.66 -8.27
N ARG A 299 32.85 30.91 -6.99
CA ARG A 299 33.39 29.89 -6.09
C ARG A 299 32.32 28.87 -5.71
N SER A 300 32.67 27.59 -5.77
CA SER A 300 31.92 26.48 -5.19
C SER A 300 32.79 25.69 -4.20
N ALA A 301 32.23 24.64 -3.61
CA ALA A 301 32.97 23.72 -2.74
C ALA A 301 34.08 22.95 -3.47
N LEU A 302 33.96 22.75 -4.80
CA LEU A 302 34.91 21.93 -5.59
C LEU A 302 35.93 22.78 -6.36
N GLY A 303 35.68 24.07 -6.55
CA GLY A 303 36.55 24.95 -7.34
C GLY A 303 35.83 26.21 -7.77
N TRP A 304 36.08 26.63 -9.01
CA TRP A 304 35.48 27.81 -9.60
C TRP A 304 34.70 27.44 -10.86
N HIS A 305 33.54 28.05 -11.03
CA HIS A 305 32.68 27.87 -12.18
C HIS A 305 32.57 29.17 -12.96
N GLU A 306 32.74 29.08 -14.27
CA GLU A 306 32.37 30.12 -15.21
C GLU A 306 31.19 29.59 -16.03
N LEU A 307 30.07 30.31 -16.01
CA LEU A 307 28.82 29.87 -16.61
C LEU A 307 28.46 30.81 -17.74
N THR A 308 28.29 30.27 -18.95
CA THR A 308 27.74 31.02 -20.08
C THR A 308 26.25 30.72 -20.18
N VAL A 309 25.40 31.73 -20.07
CA VAL A 309 23.94 31.57 -20.21
C VAL A 309 23.61 31.48 -21.69
N VAL A 310 23.08 30.35 -22.14
CA VAL A 310 22.74 30.10 -23.55
C VAL A 310 21.33 30.59 -23.87
N ASP A 311 20.36 30.23 -23.02
CA ASP A 311 18.96 30.63 -23.14
C ASP A 311 18.30 30.65 -21.76
N ARG A 312 17.19 31.39 -21.64
CA ARG A 312 16.36 31.49 -20.44
C ARG A 312 14.90 31.50 -20.81
N ARG A 313 14.12 30.67 -20.11
CA ARG A 313 12.66 30.74 -20.10
C ARG A 313 12.20 31.25 -18.75
N GLU A 314 11.38 32.29 -18.80
CA GLU A 314 10.75 32.82 -17.60
C GLU A 314 9.67 31.87 -17.10
N ARG A 315 9.22 32.11 -15.87
CA ARG A 315 8.04 31.44 -15.34
C ARG A 315 6.83 31.87 -16.17
N ASP A 316 6.15 30.93 -16.79
CA ASP A 316 4.89 31.14 -17.48
C ASP A 316 3.78 30.29 -16.84
N ILE A 317 2.56 30.82 -16.86
CA ILE A 317 1.37 30.05 -16.54
C ILE A 317 0.60 29.93 -17.86
N PRO A 318 0.62 28.75 -18.52
CA PRO A 318 -0.08 28.55 -19.77
C PRO A 318 -1.57 28.87 -19.64
N PRO A 319 -2.22 29.47 -20.66
CA PRO A 319 -3.65 29.70 -20.64
C PRO A 319 -4.39 28.36 -20.61
N TYR A 320 -5.59 28.36 -20.00
CA TYR A 320 -6.40 27.13 -19.86
C TYR A 320 -6.58 26.36 -21.18
N ALA A 321 -6.79 27.07 -22.29
CA ALA A 321 -7.00 26.45 -23.61
C ALA A 321 -5.84 25.54 -24.04
N ASP A 322 -4.60 25.86 -23.63
CA ASP A 322 -3.40 25.12 -24.00
C ASP A 322 -3.16 23.89 -23.10
N ILE A 323 -3.81 23.83 -21.93
CA ILE A 323 -3.58 22.81 -20.89
C ILE A 323 -4.87 22.18 -20.34
N ALA A 324 -5.98 22.26 -21.07
CA ALA A 324 -7.28 21.78 -20.61
C ALA A 324 -7.27 20.31 -20.17
N ASP A 325 -6.55 19.44 -20.90
CA ASP A 325 -6.41 18.02 -20.55
C ASP A 325 -5.62 17.80 -19.25
N GLU A 326 -4.59 18.61 -19.01
CA GLU A 326 -3.79 18.56 -17.78
C GLU A 326 -4.63 19.02 -16.58
N VAL A 327 -5.38 20.10 -16.75
CA VAL A 327 -6.32 20.62 -15.75
C VAL A 327 -7.39 19.56 -15.45
N ALA A 328 -7.96 18.91 -16.47
CA ALA A 328 -8.95 17.86 -16.30
C ALA A 328 -8.39 16.64 -15.57
N ALA A 329 -7.16 16.24 -15.87
CA ALA A 329 -6.49 15.16 -15.16
C ALA A 329 -6.22 15.54 -13.69
N ALA A 330 -5.77 16.76 -13.41
CA ALA A 330 -5.57 17.26 -12.05
C ALA A 330 -6.88 17.33 -11.26
N TYR A 331 -7.95 17.83 -11.89
CA TYR A 331 -9.28 17.88 -11.29
C TYR A 331 -9.79 16.49 -10.89
N ARG A 332 -9.70 15.50 -11.81
CA ARG A 332 -10.12 14.11 -11.52
C ARG A 332 -9.34 13.52 -10.36
N ARG A 333 -8.00 13.63 -10.36
CA ARG A 333 -7.16 13.16 -9.25
C ARG A 333 -7.61 13.75 -7.91
N ARG A 334 -7.86 15.05 -7.87
CA ARG A 334 -8.30 15.74 -6.65
C ARG A 334 -9.71 15.34 -6.24
N ALA A 335 -10.60 15.05 -7.19
CA ALA A 335 -11.91 14.47 -6.91
C ALA A 335 -11.79 13.08 -6.27
N GLY A 336 -10.88 12.23 -6.77
CA GLY A 336 -10.55 10.93 -6.17
C GLY A 336 -10.07 11.06 -4.72
N GLU A 337 -9.12 11.94 -4.46
CA GLU A 337 -8.60 12.21 -3.11
C GLU A 337 -9.69 12.71 -2.15
N ARG A 338 -10.53 13.66 -2.59
CA ARG A 338 -11.67 14.17 -1.81
C ARG A 338 -12.66 13.05 -1.50
N ALA A 339 -12.98 12.19 -2.47
CA ALA A 339 -13.89 11.08 -2.29
C ALA A 339 -13.36 10.05 -1.28
N LEU A 340 -12.06 9.74 -1.34
CA LEU A 340 -11.42 8.85 -0.39
C LEU A 340 -11.46 9.41 1.04
N ARG A 341 -11.08 10.68 1.22
CA ARG A 341 -11.15 11.34 2.54
C ARG A 341 -12.58 11.30 3.09
N ALA A 342 -13.55 11.71 2.30
CA ALA A 342 -14.96 11.71 2.70
C ALA A 342 -15.48 10.28 3.02
N PHE A 343 -15.00 9.27 2.31
CA PHE A 343 -15.32 7.87 2.60
C PHE A 343 -14.76 7.43 3.96
N LEU A 344 -13.48 7.73 4.24
CA LEU A 344 -12.83 7.38 5.51
C LEU A 344 -13.48 8.12 6.69
N ASP A 345 -13.85 9.39 6.52
CA ASP A 345 -14.53 10.17 7.55
C ASP A 345 -15.89 9.54 7.91
N ARG A 346 -16.69 9.17 6.89
CA ARG A 346 -17.96 8.44 7.11
C ARG A 346 -17.74 7.06 7.72
N ALA A 347 -16.71 6.34 7.30
CA ALA A 347 -16.38 5.03 7.87
C ALA A 347 -16.01 5.15 9.36
N ARG A 348 -15.21 6.17 9.71
CA ARG A 348 -14.83 6.48 11.09
C ARG A 348 -16.03 6.90 11.93
N ALA A 349 -16.94 7.72 11.41
CA ALA A 349 -18.13 8.14 12.13
C ALA A 349 -19.10 6.99 12.45
N ARG A 350 -19.16 5.98 11.56
CA ARG A 350 -19.97 4.76 11.79
C ARG A 350 -19.28 3.75 12.71
N ALA A 351 -17.95 3.80 12.80
CA ALA A 351 -17.18 2.89 13.61
C ALA A 351 -16.97 3.46 15.03
N GLY A 352 -17.16 2.63 16.07
CA GLY A 352 -16.70 2.97 17.41
C GLY A 352 -15.18 2.89 17.49
N VAL A 353 -14.47 3.99 17.20
CA VAL A 353 -13.01 4.02 17.22
C VAL A 353 -12.51 4.41 18.62
N GLN A 354 -11.90 3.46 19.33
CA GLN A 354 -11.17 3.69 20.57
C GLN A 354 -9.67 3.71 20.29
N VAL A 355 -8.95 4.69 20.81
CA VAL A 355 -7.51 4.84 20.61
C VAL A 355 -6.82 4.79 21.97
N GLN A 356 -5.94 3.82 22.16
CA GLN A 356 -4.98 3.80 23.26
C GLN A 356 -3.59 3.90 22.63
N LEU A 357 -2.91 5.02 22.88
CA LEU A 357 -1.52 5.18 22.46
C LEU A 357 -0.61 4.42 23.43
N PRO A 358 0.48 3.80 22.94
CA PRO A 358 1.42 3.05 23.77
C PRO A 358 2.18 3.92 24.77
#